data_AF-A0AAU8UTU2-F1
#
_entry.id   AF-A0AAU8UTU2-F1
#
_cell.length_a   1.000
_cell.length_b   1.000
_cell.length_c   1.000
_cell.angle_alpha   90.00
_cell.angle_beta   90.00
_cell.angle_gamma   90.00
#
_symmetry.space_group_name_H-M   'P 1'
#
loop_
_entity.id
_entity.type
_entity.pdbx_description
1 polymer ?
#
loop_
_entity_poly.entity_id
_entity_poly.type
_entity_poly.pdbx_seq_one_letter_code
_entity_poly.pdbx_strand_id
1 'polypeptide(L)'
;MKITYFISLITCGIILIVYLVNPFAIWDSATKGFYDPLYIQNIFGISNTGVFTYINKFIGFIFWVSILLCLSLIFVKINKKKKEKIALACLITITFIILLPKIYHLIF
;
A
#
# COMPACT_ATOMS: atom_id res chain seq x y z
N MET A 1 -8.34 2.76 -23.60
CA MET A 1 -7.97 2.56 -22.18
C MET A 1 -8.10 3.92 -21.54
N LYS A 2 -8.84 4.02 -20.43
CA LYS A 2 -9.13 5.30 -19.80
C LYS A 2 -7.88 5.89 -19.16
N ILE A 3 -7.83 7.22 -19.06
CA ILE A 3 -6.76 8.00 -18.39
C ILE A 3 -6.50 7.46 -16.97
N THR A 4 -7.55 7.03 -16.27
CA THR A 4 -7.49 6.48 -14.90
C THR A 4 -6.57 5.26 -14.75
N TYR A 5 -6.45 4.41 -15.78
CA TYR A 5 -5.53 3.27 -15.77
C TYR A 5 -4.07 3.71 -15.77
N PHE A 6 -3.74 4.67 -16.63
CA PHE A 6 -2.39 5.20 -16.72
C PHE A 6 -2.01 5.95 -15.45
N ILE A 7 -2.93 6.75 -14.88
CA ILE A 7 -2.72 7.38 -13.58
C ILE A 7 -2.42 6.32 -12.51
N SER A 8 -3.25 5.28 -12.41
CA SER A 8 -3.05 4.22 -11.39
C SER A 8 -1.69 3.54 -11.51
N LEU A 9 -1.26 3.22 -12.74
CA LEU A 9 0.04 2.62 -13.01
C LEU A 9 1.20 3.56 -12.68
N ILE A 10 1.12 4.82 -13.13
CA ILE A 10 2.16 5.82 -12.89
C ILE A 10 2.29 6.06 -11.38
N THR A 11 1.18 6.21 -10.67
CA THR A 11 1.19 6.37 -9.20
C THR A 11 1.81 5.16 -8.51
N CYS A 12 1.42 3.93 -8.87
CA CYS A 12 2.03 2.72 -8.30
C CYS A 12 3.53 2.62 -8.62
N GLY A 13 3.94 3.00 -9.83
CA GLY A 13 5.34 3.05 -10.24
C GLY A 13 6.16 4.07 -9.45
N ILE A 14 5.64 5.29 -9.27
CA ILE A 14 6.28 6.34 -8.45
C ILE A 14 6.41 5.87 -7.00
N ILE A 15 5.34 5.29 -6.44
CA ILE A 15 5.37 4.75 -5.06
C ILE A 15 6.44 3.67 -4.96
N LEU A 16 6.50 2.72 -5.92
CA LEU A 16 7.53 1.70 -5.94
C LEU A 16 8.93 2.33 -5.98
N ILE A 17 9.17 3.32 -6.85
CA ILE A 17 10.47 4.00 -6.95
C ILE A 17 10.85 4.68 -5.64
N VAL A 18 9.92 5.44 -5.03
CA VAL A 18 10.15 6.13 -3.75
C VAL A 18 10.55 5.14 -2.67
N TYR A 19 9.90 3.97 -2.62
CA TYR A 19 10.26 2.94 -1.65
C TYR A 19 11.50 2.14 -2.03
N LEU A 20 11.87 2.01 -3.31
CA LEU A 20 13.12 1.37 -3.74
C LEU A 20 14.35 2.26 -3.51
N VAL A 21 14.20 3.59 -3.51
CA VAL A 21 15.26 4.53 -3.10
C VAL A 21 15.68 4.30 -1.65
N ASN A 22 14.78 3.75 -0.82
CA ASN A 22 15.13 3.20 0.48
C ASN A 22 15.27 1.67 0.39
N PRO A 23 16.48 1.11 0.15
CA PRO A 23 16.67 -0.31 -0.14
C PRO A 23 16.18 -1.24 0.99
N PHE A 24 15.99 -0.72 2.20
CA PHE A 24 15.48 -1.46 3.35
C PHE A 24 13.96 -1.37 3.51
N ALA A 25 13.24 -0.55 2.75
CA ALA A 25 11.82 -0.31 2.99
C ALA A 25 10.94 -1.57 2.82
N ILE A 26 11.27 -2.45 1.86
CA ILE A 26 10.58 -3.74 1.70
C ILE A 26 10.89 -4.65 2.90
N TRP A 27 12.15 -4.69 3.33
CA TRP A 27 12.61 -5.53 4.43
C TRP A 27 12.07 -5.06 5.79
N ASP A 28 12.09 -3.76 6.05
CA ASP A 28 11.50 -3.14 7.22
C ASP A 28 9.98 -3.36 7.24
N SER A 29 9.32 -3.24 6.09
CA SER A 29 7.89 -3.53 5.99
C SER A 29 7.56 -5.00 6.31
N ALA A 30 8.41 -5.94 5.89
CA ALA A 30 8.23 -7.36 6.20
C ALA A 30 8.52 -7.70 7.68
N THR A 31 9.52 -7.05 8.28
CA THR A 31 9.98 -7.38 9.65
C THR A 31 9.23 -6.62 10.74
N LYS A 32 8.89 -5.35 10.50
CA LYS A 32 8.24 -4.43 11.47
C LYS A 32 6.80 -4.10 11.11
N GLY A 33 6.38 -4.38 9.87
CA GLY A 33 5.06 -4.01 9.34
C GLY A 33 5.10 -2.70 8.54
N PHE A 34 3.98 -2.33 7.91
CA PHE A 34 3.93 -1.17 7.00
C PHE A 34 4.22 0.16 7.70
N TYR A 35 3.60 0.37 8.86
CA TYR A 35 3.74 1.58 9.63
C TYR A 35 4.84 1.43 10.68
N ASP A 36 5.45 2.55 11.06
CA ASP A 36 6.35 2.59 12.19
C ASP A 36 5.59 2.29 13.51
N PRO A 37 6.04 1.33 14.34
CA PRO A 37 5.38 0.99 15.60
C PRO A 37 5.25 2.18 16.56
N LEU A 38 6.24 3.07 16.63
CA LEU A 38 6.19 4.27 17.47
C LEU A 38 5.19 5.28 16.94
N TYR A 39 5.12 5.44 15.62
CA TYR A 39 4.13 6.30 14.97
C TYR A 39 2.70 5.86 15.31
N ILE A 40 2.46 4.55 15.33
CA ILE A 40 1.15 4.01 15.68
C ILE A 40 0.85 4.16 17.15
N GLN A 41 1.79 3.87 18.03
CA GLN A 41 1.58 4.04 19.47
C GLN A 41 1.20 5.49 19.80
N ASN A 42 1.84 6.45 19.12
CA ASN A 42 1.55 7.88 19.28
C ASN A 42 0.19 8.29 18.70
N ILE A 43 -0.25 7.71 17.58
CA ILE A 43 -1.50 8.13 16.90
C ILE A 43 -2.73 7.38 17.41
N PHE A 44 -2.62 6.07 17.59
CA PHE A 44 -3.75 5.23 17.95
C PHE A 44 -3.82 4.94 19.46
N GLY A 45 -2.77 5.29 20.23
CA GLY A 45 -2.67 4.93 21.64
C GLY A 45 -2.57 3.42 21.90
N ILE A 46 -2.33 2.64 20.85
CA ILE A 46 -2.29 1.18 20.92
C ILE A 46 -0.89 0.74 21.33
N SER A 47 -0.79 0.03 22.45
CA SER A 47 0.46 -0.60 22.86
C SER A 47 0.90 -1.64 21.84
N ASN A 48 2.21 -1.78 21.65
CA ASN A 48 2.79 -2.67 20.65
C ASN A 48 2.64 -4.15 21.07
N THR A 49 1.41 -4.66 20.94
CA THR A 49 1.05 -6.05 21.21
C THR A 49 1.38 -6.93 20.01
N GLY A 50 1.65 -8.22 20.24
CA GLY A 50 1.94 -9.16 19.16
C GLY A 50 0.86 -9.18 18.08
N VAL A 51 -0.42 -9.12 18.48
CA VAL A 51 -1.57 -9.04 17.57
C VAL A 51 -1.48 -7.82 16.65
N PHE A 52 -1.14 -6.66 17.21
CA PHE A 52 -1.00 -5.44 16.44
C PHE A 52 0.15 -5.52 15.42
N THR A 53 1.28 -6.09 15.83
CA THR A 53 2.42 -6.34 14.93
C THR A 53 2.03 -7.25 13.75
N TYR A 54 1.22 -8.30 13.98
CA TYR A 54 0.73 -9.16 12.91
C TYR A 54 -0.18 -8.41 11.93
N ILE A 55 -1.10 -7.57 12.44
CA ILE A 55 -1.98 -6.75 11.59
C ILE A 55 -1.15 -5.77 10.74
N ASN A 56 -0.16 -5.11 11.34
CA ASN A 56 0.71 -4.17 10.63
C ASN A 56 1.54 -4.85 9.52
N LYS A 57 2.03 -6.07 9.76
CA LYS A 57 2.70 -6.90 8.74
C LYS A 57 1.76 -7.32 7.63
N PHE A 58 0.53 -7.70 7.98
CA PHE A 58 -0.49 -8.06 6.99
C PHE A 58 -0.87 -6.88 6.08
N ILE A 59 -0.98 -5.67 6.65
CA ILE A 59 -1.18 -4.44 5.88
C ILE A 59 -0.02 -4.19 4.91
N GLY A 60 1.21 -4.36 5.36
CA GLY A 60 2.40 -4.24 4.50
C GLY A 60 2.40 -5.24 3.37
N PHE A 61 2.04 -6.48 3.65
CA PHE A 61 1.87 -7.52 2.63
C PHE A 61 0.82 -7.13 1.59
N ILE A 62 -0.37 -6.68 2.01
CA ILE A 62 -1.42 -6.22 1.10
C ILE A 62 -0.94 -5.04 0.23
N PHE A 63 -0.22 -4.09 0.82
CA PHE A 63 0.33 -2.95 0.11
C PHE A 63 1.26 -3.38 -1.02
N TRP A 64 2.26 -4.23 -0.71
CA TRP A 64 3.22 -4.72 -1.69
C TRP A 64 2.57 -5.57 -2.78
N VAL A 65 1.65 -6.47 -2.41
CA VAL A 65 0.90 -7.27 -3.37
C VAL A 65 0.06 -6.36 -4.28
N SER A 66 -0.54 -5.29 -3.75
CA SER A 66 -1.33 -4.35 -4.55
C SER A 66 -0.48 -3.61 -5.59
N ILE A 67 0.73 -3.18 -5.22
CA ILE A 67 1.68 -2.53 -6.14
C ILE A 67 2.12 -3.51 -7.23
N LEU A 68 2.58 -4.70 -6.83
CA LEU A 68 3.06 -5.72 -7.77
C LEU A 68 1.94 -6.17 -8.72
N LEU A 69 0.72 -6.37 -8.18
CA LEU A 69 -0.46 -6.69 -8.97
C LEU A 69 -0.73 -5.58 -9.99
N CYS A 70 -0.75 -4.31 -9.57
CA CYS A 70 -1.01 -3.19 -10.47
C CYS A 70 0.02 -3.11 -11.61
N LEU A 71 1.31 -3.28 -11.31
CA LEU A 71 2.38 -3.22 -12.30
C LEU A 71 2.38 -4.45 -13.23
N SER A 72 2.07 -5.64 -12.71
CA SER A 72 1.98 -6.87 -13.51
C SER A 72 0.92 -6.79 -14.61
N LEU A 73 -0.11 -5.95 -14.44
CA LEU A 73 -1.17 -5.74 -15.43
C LEU A 73 -0.64 -5.24 -16.78
N ILE A 74 0.57 -4.66 -16.82
CA ILE A 74 1.24 -4.28 -18.07
C ILE A 74 1.48 -5.52 -18.94
N PHE A 75 1.96 -6.61 -18.33
CA PHE A 75 2.38 -7.83 -19.02
C PHE A 75 1.26 -8.86 -19.21
N VAL A 76 0.25 -8.86 -18.34
CA VAL A 76 -0.83 -9.85 -18.37
C VAL A 76 -1.80 -9.61 -19.53
N LYS A 77 -2.08 -10.62 -20.36
CA LYS A 77 -3.06 -10.54 -21.46
C LYS A 77 -4.49 -10.81 -20.97
N ILE A 78 -5.09 -9.81 -20.33
CA ILE A 78 -6.52 -9.82 -19.93
C ILE A 78 -7.30 -8.67 -20.56
N ASN A 79 -8.64 -8.78 -20.55
CA ASN A 79 -9.54 -7.79 -21.09
C ASN A 79 -9.28 -6.38 -20.49
N LYS A 80 -9.23 -5.36 -21.35
CA LYS A 80 -8.98 -3.95 -21.00
C LYS A 80 -9.89 -3.46 -19.85
N LYS A 81 -11.19 -3.77 -19.89
CA LYS A 81 -12.14 -3.39 -18.82
C LYS A 81 -11.79 -4.03 -17.47
N LYS A 82 -11.27 -5.26 -17.47
CA LYS A 82 -10.85 -5.95 -16.23
C LYS A 82 -9.54 -5.34 -15.70
N LYS A 83 -8.58 -5.03 -16.57
CA LYS A 83 -7.33 -4.33 -16.18
C LYS A 83 -7.63 -3.01 -15.46
N GLU A 84 -8.54 -2.22 -16.02
CA GLU A 84 -8.93 -0.94 -15.45
C GLU A 84 -9.53 -1.09 -14.04
N LYS A 85 -10.43 -2.06 -13.84
CA LYS A 85 -11.01 -2.32 -12.51
C LYS A 85 -9.97 -2.77 -11.49
N ILE A 86 -9.04 -3.64 -11.88
CA ILE A 86 -7.99 -4.13 -10.98
C ILE A 86 -7.03 -3.00 -10.62
N ALA A 87 -6.58 -2.21 -11.60
CA ALA A 87 -5.70 -1.07 -11.35
C ALA A 87 -6.33 -0.04 -10.41
N LEU A 88 -7.63 0.25 -10.60
CA LEU A 88 -8.37 1.15 -9.72
C LEU A 88 -8.50 0.57 -8.30
N ALA A 89 -8.79 -0.73 -8.17
CA ALA A 89 -8.86 -1.39 -6.88
C ALA A 89 -7.52 -1.33 -6.14
N CYS A 90 -6.41 -1.63 -6.83
CA CYS A 90 -5.05 -1.48 -6.27
C CYS A 90 -4.80 -0.06 -5.77
N LEU A 91 -5.15 0.96 -6.57
CA LEU A 91 -4.97 2.35 -6.18
C LEU A 91 -5.79 2.69 -4.93
N ILE A 92 -7.07 2.32 -4.88
CA ILE A 92 -7.94 2.54 -3.72
C ILE A 92 -7.35 1.89 -2.47
N THR A 93 -6.91 0.63 -2.56
CA THR A 93 -6.31 -0.08 -1.42
C THR A 93 -5.04 0.61 -0.94
N ILE A 94 -4.15 0.99 -1.85
CA ILE A 94 -2.90 1.71 -1.53
C ILE A 94 -3.21 3.06 -0.88
N THR A 95 -4.12 3.84 -1.45
CA THR A 95 -4.54 5.13 -0.91
C THR A 95 -5.16 4.98 0.47
N PHE A 96 -6.02 3.97 0.67
CA PHE A 96 -6.63 3.70 1.96
C PHE A 96 -5.57 3.37 3.02
N ILE A 97 -4.61 2.50 2.70
CA ILE A 97 -3.50 2.17 3.60
C ILE A 97 -2.67 3.43 3.95
N ILE A 98 -2.31 4.25 2.97
CA ILE A 98 -1.51 5.46 3.24
C ILE A 98 -2.28 6.49 4.08
N LEU A 99 -3.59 6.64 3.84
CA LEU A 99 -4.41 7.67 4.48
C LEU A 99 -5.03 7.23 5.81
N LEU A 100 -5.12 5.93 6.10
CA LEU A 100 -5.76 5.40 7.31
C LEU A 100 -5.31 6.13 8.59
N PRO A 101 -4.00 6.32 8.86
CA PRO A 101 -3.56 6.99 10.09
C PRO A 101 -3.92 8.47 10.13
N LYS A 102 -3.91 9.14 8.96
CA LYS A 102 -4.24 10.56 8.84
C LYS A 102 -5.73 10.80 9.08
N ILE A 103 -6.57 9.90 8.55
CA ILE A 103 -8.02 9.95 8.76
C ILE A 103 -8.34 9.72 10.23
N TYR A 104 -7.68 8.77 10.89
CA TYR A 104 -7.89 8.52 12.31
C TYR A 104 -7.59 9.75 13.17
N HIS A 105 -6.43 10.39 12.95
CA HIS A 105 -6.04 11.63 13.68
C HIS A 105 -6.98 12.83 13.39
N LEU A 106 -7.67 12.87 12.25
CA LEU A 106 -8.63 13.93 11.96
C LEU A 106 -9.96 13.73 12.70
N ILE A 107 -10.29 12.50 13.07
CA ILE A 107 -11.59 12.14 13.64
C ILE A 107 -11.53 12.06 15.18
N PHE A 108 -10.40 11.63 15.74
CA PHE A 108 -10.17 11.40 17.17
C PHE A 108 -9.01 12.26 17.68
#